data_AF-A0A542JFC8-F1
#
_entry.id   AF-A0A542JFC8-F1
#
_cell.length_a   1.000
_cell.length_b   1.000
_cell.length_c   1.000
_cell.angle_alpha   90.00
_cell.angle_beta   90.00
_cell.angle_gamma   90.00
#
_symmetry.space_group_name_H-M   'P 1'
#
loop_
_entity.id
_entity.type
_entity.pdbx_description
1 polymer ?
#
loop_
_entity_poly.entity_id
_entity_poly.type
_entity_poly.pdbx_seq_one_letter_code
_entity_poly.pdbx_strand_id
1 'polypeptide(L)'
;MAVPEVVPIAYEPRSRTESIGRYSEGQFLASLTYAFPAGFRLDHGWEEHKRLYTVLHTFDFEGRYRDSEIWCAGTWAEQLQDPDGDASVLQRARVHLAKLLRSLPRRSYTDIAIRPFQVTVDDVVFGLVTGEDEEGSWAELFPDRLFFSPPWDGSYDT
;
A
#
# COMPACT_ATOMS: atom_id res chain seq x y z
N MET A 1 -14.79 16.55 -10.74
CA MET A 1 -13.51 17.30 -10.81
C MET A 1 -12.47 16.31 -11.32
N ALA A 2 -11.57 16.73 -12.21
CA ALA A 2 -10.49 15.85 -12.66
C ALA A 2 -9.58 15.45 -11.48
N VAL A 3 -8.94 14.29 -11.59
CA VAL A 3 -7.91 13.87 -10.62
C VAL A 3 -6.74 14.85 -10.66
N PRO A 4 -6.25 15.35 -9.51
CA PRO A 4 -5.08 16.21 -9.50
C PRO A 4 -3.81 15.43 -9.90
N GLU A 5 -2.83 16.14 -10.45
CA GLU A 5 -1.52 15.54 -10.80
C GLU A 5 -0.84 14.94 -9.55
N VAL A 6 -1.06 15.56 -8.39
CA VAL A 6 -0.60 15.11 -7.08
C VAL A 6 -1.83 14.90 -6.21
N VAL A 7 -2.09 13.65 -5.82
CA VAL A 7 -3.20 13.26 -4.96
C VAL A 7 -2.75 13.32 -3.50
N PRO A 8 -3.42 14.13 -2.65
CA PRO A 8 -3.14 14.14 -1.22
C PRO A 8 -3.61 12.82 -0.58
N ILE A 9 -2.89 12.39 0.46
CA ILE A 9 -3.25 11.25 1.29
C ILE A 9 -3.03 11.68 2.75
N ALA A 10 -4.11 11.71 3.53
CA ALA A 10 -4.06 12.07 4.93
C ALA A 10 -3.40 10.97 5.77
N TYR A 11 -2.52 11.37 6.67
CA TYR A 11 -1.94 10.49 7.67
C TYR A 11 -2.95 10.28 8.80
N GLU A 12 -3.36 9.04 8.99
CA GLU A 12 -4.27 8.64 10.05
C GLU A 12 -3.60 7.65 11.01
N PRO A 13 -3.27 8.07 12.25
CA PRO A 13 -2.72 7.17 13.25
C PRO A 13 -3.66 6.00 13.53
N ARG A 14 -3.12 4.77 13.62
CA ARG A 14 -3.88 3.53 13.90
C ARG A 14 -4.95 3.20 12.86
N SER A 15 -4.78 3.69 11.64
CA SER A 15 -5.66 3.44 10.49
C SER A 15 -4.84 2.90 9.30
N ARG A 16 -5.45 2.80 8.11
CA ARG A 16 -4.81 2.23 6.91
C ARG A 16 -3.61 3.03 6.43
N THR A 17 -3.60 4.33 6.68
CA THR A 17 -2.51 5.24 6.29
C THR A 17 -1.56 5.58 7.44
N GLU A 18 -1.49 4.76 8.50
CA GLU A 18 -0.62 5.01 9.65
C GLU A 18 0.89 4.95 9.34
N SER A 19 1.25 4.40 8.18
CA SER A 19 2.64 4.19 7.76
C SER A 19 3.03 5.02 6.53
N ILE A 20 2.58 6.27 6.49
CA ILE A 20 2.95 7.25 5.45
C ILE A 20 3.72 8.43 6.04
N GLY A 21 4.50 9.13 5.20
CA GLY A 21 5.11 10.40 5.62
C GLY A 21 6.30 10.83 4.77
N ARG A 22 7.23 11.55 5.40
CA ARG A 22 8.44 12.10 4.77
C ARG A 22 9.70 11.48 5.34
N TYR A 23 10.74 11.43 4.52
CA TYR A 23 12.11 11.06 4.90
C TYR A 23 13.10 12.01 4.23
N SER A 24 14.41 11.88 4.49
CA SER A 24 15.38 12.90 4.06
C SER A 24 15.50 13.10 2.55
N GLU A 25 15.01 12.17 1.72
CA GLU A 25 15.10 12.27 0.27
C GLU A 25 13.73 12.41 -0.42
N GLY A 26 12.62 12.45 0.33
CA GLY A 26 11.28 12.62 -0.23
C GLY A 26 10.14 12.12 0.66
N GLN A 27 9.18 11.42 0.05
CA GLN A 27 7.98 10.90 0.72
C GLN A 27 7.96 9.37 0.66
N PHE A 28 7.24 8.74 1.59
CA PHE A 28 7.07 7.29 1.62
C PHE A 28 5.63 6.90 1.92
N LEU A 29 5.20 5.76 1.38
CA LEU A 29 3.97 5.07 1.72
C LEU A 29 4.33 3.62 1.99
N ALA A 30 4.01 3.11 3.17
CA ALA A 30 4.24 1.71 3.49
C ALA A 30 2.98 1.04 4.05
N SER A 31 2.77 -0.23 3.72
CA SER A 31 1.60 -0.99 4.19
C SER A 31 1.91 -2.48 4.34
N LEU A 32 1.07 -3.14 5.13
CA LEU A 32 0.93 -4.60 5.13
C LEU A 32 -0.42 -4.92 4.51
N THR A 33 -0.42 -5.68 3.44
CA THR A 33 -1.65 -5.86 2.65
C THR A 33 -1.77 -7.25 2.10
N TYR A 34 -2.99 -7.78 2.14
CA TYR A 34 -3.30 -9.07 1.51
C TYR A 34 -3.78 -8.82 0.09
N ALA A 35 -3.21 -9.56 -0.85
CA ALA A 35 -3.63 -9.48 -2.24
C ALA A 35 -3.74 -10.87 -2.88
N PHE A 36 -4.58 -10.94 -3.89
CA PHE A 36 -4.65 -12.06 -4.82
C PHE A 36 -3.96 -11.67 -6.13
N PRO A 37 -3.27 -12.59 -6.80
CA PRO A 37 -2.80 -12.39 -8.17
C PRO A 37 -3.95 -11.97 -9.10
N ALA A 38 -3.67 -11.10 -10.06
CA ALA A 38 -4.65 -10.64 -11.04
C ALA A 38 -5.29 -11.83 -11.79
N GLY A 39 -6.61 -11.78 -11.96
CA GLY A 39 -7.36 -12.84 -12.63
C GLY A 39 -7.65 -14.08 -11.77
N PHE A 40 -7.21 -14.12 -10.51
CA PHE A 40 -7.59 -15.19 -9.58
C PHE A 40 -9.11 -15.18 -9.34
N ARG A 41 -9.71 -16.36 -9.36
CA ARG A 41 -11.13 -16.57 -9.05
C ARG A 41 -11.22 -17.21 -7.68
N LEU A 42 -12.07 -16.68 -6.81
CA LEU A 42 -12.34 -17.26 -5.49
C LEU A 42 -12.96 -18.65 -5.65
N ASP A 43 -12.13 -19.69 -5.61
CA ASP A 43 -12.49 -21.09 -5.62
C ASP A 43 -11.88 -21.84 -4.42
N HIS A 44 -11.96 -23.17 -4.41
CA HIS A 44 -11.39 -23.99 -3.34
C HIS A 44 -9.86 -23.87 -3.33
N GLY A 45 -9.28 -23.57 -2.15
CA GLY A 45 -7.83 -23.39 -1.99
C GLY A 45 -7.37 -21.93 -2.08
N TRP A 46 -8.29 -20.96 -2.13
CA TRP A 46 -7.97 -19.53 -2.16
C TRP A 46 -7.02 -19.08 -1.04
N GLU A 47 -7.02 -19.78 0.10
CA GLU A 47 -6.12 -19.51 1.22
C GLU A 47 -4.64 -19.60 0.82
N GLU A 48 -4.28 -20.48 -0.12
CA GLU A 48 -2.92 -20.63 -0.66
C GLU A 48 -2.56 -19.51 -1.65
N HIS A 49 -3.56 -18.82 -2.19
CA HIS A 49 -3.40 -17.77 -3.19
C HIS A 49 -3.49 -16.35 -2.59
N LYS A 50 -4.13 -16.19 -1.43
CA LYS A 50 -4.15 -14.91 -0.70
C LYS A 50 -2.79 -14.70 -0.04
N ARG A 51 -1.99 -13.78 -0.57
CA ARG A 51 -0.61 -13.53 -0.11
C ARG A 51 -0.54 -12.25 0.72
N LEU A 52 0.23 -12.28 1.80
CA LEU A 52 0.55 -11.10 2.59
C LEU A 52 1.81 -10.44 2.04
N TYR A 53 1.72 -9.17 1.69
CA TYR A 53 2.84 -8.37 1.24
C TYR A 53 3.22 -7.32 2.29
N THR A 54 4.53 -7.11 2.42
CA THR A 54 5.10 -5.90 2.98
C THR A 54 5.48 -4.98 1.83
N VAL A 55 5.00 -3.75 1.88
CA VAL A 55 5.19 -2.79 0.79
C VAL A 55 5.79 -1.51 1.37
N LEU A 56 6.84 -1.00 0.72
CA LEU A 56 7.35 0.35 0.89
C LEU A 56 7.52 1.00 -0.48
N HIS A 57 6.74 2.02 -0.76
CA HIS A 57 6.92 2.91 -1.90
C HIS A 57 7.67 4.17 -1.46
N THR A 58 8.60 4.61 -2.30
CA THR A 58 9.32 5.87 -2.11
C THR A 58 9.06 6.82 -3.28
N PHE A 59 9.01 8.10 -2.95
CA PHE A 59 8.74 9.19 -3.88
C PHE A 59 9.73 10.31 -3.62
N ASP A 60 9.91 11.18 -4.62
CA ASP A 60 10.58 12.46 -4.39
C ASP A 60 9.69 13.46 -3.64
N PHE A 61 10.24 14.65 -3.38
CA PHE A 61 9.50 15.73 -2.69
C PHE A 61 8.29 16.25 -3.47
N GLU A 62 8.25 16.03 -4.79
CA GLU A 62 7.14 16.43 -5.66
C GLU A 62 6.13 15.28 -5.89
N GLY A 63 6.30 14.18 -5.15
CA GLY A 63 5.41 13.04 -5.19
C GLY A 63 5.64 12.11 -6.38
N ARG A 64 6.71 12.29 -7.17
CA ARG A 64 7.02 11.37 -8.27
C ARG A 64 7.57 10.07 -7.73
N TYR A 65 7.02 8.96 -8.21
CA TYR A 65 7.46 7.62 -7.89
C TYR A 65 8.97 7.44 -8.15
N ARG A 66 9.67 6.82 -7.21
CA ARG A 66 11.09 6.47 -7.33
C ARG A 66 11.30 4.97 -7.38
N ASP A 67 10.89 4.29 -6.32
CA ASP A 67 11.15 2.86 -6.17
C ASP A 67 10.18 2.20 -5.18
N SER A 68 10.09 0.87 -5.23
CA SER A 68 9.28 0.05 -4.35
C SER A 68 10.07 -1.14 -3.81
N GLU A 69 10.03 -1.35 -2.50
CA GLU A 69 10.38 -2.64 -1.90
C GLU A 69 9.07 -3.39 -1.59
N ILE A 70 8.82 -4.46 -2.34
CA ILE A 70 7.63 -5.30 -2.22
C ILE A 70 8.08 -6.72 -1.90
N TRP A 71 7.67 -7.23 -0.75
CA TRP A 71 8.08 -8.55 -0.26
C TRP A 71 6.89 -9.39 0.16
N CYS A 72 6.74 -10.57 -0.45
CA CYS A 72 5.74 -11.56 -0.06
C CYS A 72 6.20 -12.29 1.22
N ALA A 73 5.47 -12.10 2.31
CA ALA A 73 5.75 -12.73 3.59
C ALA A 73 5.25 -14.17 3.67
N GLY A 74 4.34 -14.58 2.78
CA GLY A 74 3.68 -15.88 2.77
C GLY A 74 2.19 -15.76 2.46
N THR A 75 1.49 -16.88 2.58
CA THR A 75 0.07 -17.06 2.24
C THR A 75 -0.82 -17.05 3.48
N TRP A 76 -2.13 -16.88 3.27
CA TRP A 76 -3.12 -17.00 4.33
C TRP A 76 -3.17 -18.42 4.89
N ALA A 77 -3.02 -19.45 4.04
CA ALA A 77 -2.93 -20.84 4.48
C ALA A 77 -1.77 -21.05 5.46
N GLU A 78 -0.59 -20.51 5.17
CA GLU A 78 0.57 -20.55 6.08
C GLU A 78 0.30 -19.79 7.39
N GLN A 79 -0.34 -18.61 7.31
CA GLN A 79 -0.71 -17.85 8.52
C GLN A 79 -1.66 -18.64 9.44
N LEU A 80 -2.56 -19.44 8.88
CA LEU A 80 -3.49 -20.25 9.67
C LEU A 80 -2.80 -21.42 10.41
N GLN A 81 -1.65 -21.88 9.95
CA GLN A 81 -0.92 -22.98 10.60
C GLN A 81 -0.27 -22.54 11.91
N ASP A 82 0.19 -21.29 11.99
CA ASP A 82 0.81 -20.71 13.18
C ASP A 82 0.40 -19.23 13.32
N PRO A 83 -0.83 -18.94 13.79
CA PRO A 83 -1.36 -17.58 13.77
C PRO A 83 -0.61 -16.60 14.67
N ASP A 84 -0.12 -17.10 15.81
CA ASP A 84 0.44 -16.29 16.91
C ASP A 84 1.93 -16.55 17.15
N GLY A 85 2.55 -17.47 16.42
CA GLY A 85 3.96 -17.78 16.61
C GLY A 85 4.91 -16.70 16.09
N ASP A 86 6.13 -16.71 16.62
CA ASP A 86 7.20 -15.78 16.23
C ASP A 86 7.59 -15.90 14.75
N ALA A 87 7.33 -17.06 14.14
CA ALA A 87 7.57 -17.34 12.74
C ALA A 87 6.33 -17.14 11.84
N SER A 88 5.20 -16.70 12.40
CA SER A 88 3.95 -16.46 11.67
C SER A 88 4.16 -15.49 10.50
N VAL A 89 3.38 -15.66 9.43
CA VAL A 89 3.45 -14.83 8.23
C VAL A 89 3.28 -13.35 8.59
N LEU A 90 2.31 -13.04 9.46
CA LEU A 90 2.05 -11.69 9.94
C LEU A 90 3.23 -11.12 10.74
N GLN A 91 3.82 -11.91 11.65
CA GLN A 91 4.94 -11.42 12.44
C GLN A 91 6.18 -11.17 11.58
N ARG A 92 6.47 -12.06 10.62
CA ARG A 92 7.55 -11.84 9.64
C ARG A 92 7.33 -10.57 8.83
N ALA A 93 6.11 -10.33 8.35
CA ALA A 93 5.74 -9.10 7.63
C ALA A 93 5.95 -7.85 8.49
N ARG A 94 5.50 -7.85 9.74
CA ARG A 94 5.70 -6.73 10.69
C ARG A 94 7.17 -6.44 10.95
N VAL A 95 7.98 -7.48 11.17
CA VAL A 95 9.43 -7.34 11.39
C VAL A 95 10.11 -6.77 10.15
N HIS A 96 9.74 -7.26 8.96
CA HIS A 96 10.26 -6.77 7.70
C HIS A 96 9.88 -5.29 7.47
N LEU A 97 8.62 -4.92 7.63
CA LEU A 97 8.17 -3.53 7.52
C LEU A 97 8.92 -2.61 8.48
N ALA A 98 9.09 -3.03 9.73
CA ALA A 98 9.84 -2.25 10.72
C ALA A 98 11.31 -2.06 10.30
N LYS A 99 11.92 -3.04 9.62
CA LYS A 99 13.28 -2.91 9.05
C LYS A 99 13.31 -1.89 7.92
N LEU A 100 12.37 -1.96 6.97
CA LEU A 100 12.26 -1.00 5.85
C LEU A 100 12.04 0.42 6.33
N LEU A 101 11.16 0.59 7.30
CA LEU A 101 10.93 1.89 7.90
C LEU A 101 12.22 2.40 8.56
N ARG A 102 12.92 1.58 9.36
CA ARG A 102 14.20 1.97 10.00
C ARG A 102 15.29 2.37 9.01
N SER A 103 15.30 1.86 7.77
CA SER A 103 16.27 2.29 6.77
C SER A 103 15.96 3.66 6.15
N LEU A 104 14.76 4.22 6.38
CA LEU A 104 14.42 5.58 5.93
C LEU A 104 15.03 6.64 6.88
N PRO A 105 16.05 7.40 6.44
CA PRO A 105 16.69 8.43 7.27
C PRO A 105 15.74 9.58 7.61
N ARG A 106 15.79 10.03 8.88
CA ARG A 106 15.02 11.19 9.40
C ARG A 106 13.52 11.13 9.08
N ARG A 107 12.95 9.92 9.14
CA ARG A 107 11.53 9.68 8.86
C ARG A 107 10.62 10.40 9.85
N SER A 108 9.56 11.03 9.35
CA SER A 108 8.46 11.59 10.12
C SER A 108 7.12 11.20 9.50
N TYR A 109 6.16 10.79 10.34
CA TYR A 109 4.81 10.46 9.91
C TYR A 109 3.96 11.73 9.79
N THR A 110 3.37 11.95 8.62
CA THR A 110 2.63 13.17 8.25
C THR A 110 1.92 12.94 6.92
N ASP A 111 0.98 13.82 6.56
CA ASP A 111 0.31 13.79 5.26
C ASP A 111 1.33 13.81 4.11
N ILE A 112 1.00 13.08 3.05
CA ILE A 112 1.77 13.05 1.82
C ILE A 112 0.92 13.52 0.65
N ALA A 113 1.59 13.86 -0.43
CA ALA A 113 0.95 14.16 -1.70
C ALA A 113 1.79 13.51 -2.80
N ILE A 114 1.22 12.50 -3.46
CA ILE A 114 1.94 11.68 -4.44
C ILE A 114 1.25 11.70 -5.79
N ARG A 115 2.02 11.50 -6.85
CA ARG A 115 1.47 11.34 -8.20
C ARG A 115 0.98 9.91 -8.38
N PRO A 116 -0.06 9.69 -9.22
CA PRO A 116 -0.44 8.36 -9.65
C PRO A 116 0.76 7.59 -10.19
N PHE A 117 0.82 6.31 -9.82
CA PHE A 117 1.90 5.41 -10.22
C PHE A 117 1.39 3.97 -10.15
N GLN A 118 2.05 3.08 -10.87
CA GLN A 118 1.68 1.67 -10.88
C GLN A 118 2.92 0.82 -11.09
N VAL A 119 3.06 -0.21 -10.25
CA VAL A 119 4.01 -1.31 -10.44
C VAL A 119 3.28 -2.64 -10.28
N THR A 120 3.79 -3.68 -10.92
CA THR A 120 3.24 -5.03 -10.84
C THR A 120 4.32 -5.98 -10.34
N VAL A 121 4.02 -6.71 -9.27
CA VAL A 121 4.89 -7.74 -8.67
C VAL A 121 4.03 -8.96 -8.37
N ASP A 122 4.51 -10.15 -8.74
CA ASP A 122 3.79 -11.41 -8.54
C ASP A 122 2.34 -11.38 -9.08
N ASP A 123 2.15 -10.74 -10.23
CA ASP A 123 0.85 -10.48 -10.88
C ASP A 123 -0.13 -9.64 -10.03
N VAL A 124 0.34 -8.96 -9.00
CA VAL A 124 -0.44 -8.04 -8.17
C VAL A 124 -0.08 -6.60 -8.52
N VAL A 125 -1.11 -5.75 -8.67
CA VAL A 125 -0.93 -4.31 -8.88
C VAL A 125 -0.72 -3.62 -7.53
N PHE A 126 0.36 -2.83 -7.44
CA PHE A 126 0.65 -1.94 -6.33
C PHE A 126 0.78 -0.52 -6.88
N GLY A 127 -0.04 0.39 -6.37
CA GLY A 127 0.02 1.77 -6.83
C GLY A 127 -1.27 2.55 -6.64
N LEU A 128 -1.16 3.86 -6.85
CA LEU A 128 -2.29 4.77 -6.88
C LEU A 128 -2.76 4.90 -8.34
N VAL A 129 -3.83 4.18 -8.69
CA VAL A 129 -4.38 4.11 -10.05
C VAL A 129 -5.56 5.07 -10.16
N THR A 130 -5.70 5.73 -11.30
CA THR A 130 -6.77 6.71 -11.54
C THR A 130 -7.73 6.24 -12.60
N GLY A 131 -8.99 6.65 -12.49
CA GLY A 131 -9.99 6.43 -13.52
C GLY A 131 -11.10 7.47 -13.49
N GLU A 132 -12.08 7.27 -14.36
CA GLU A 132 -13.29 8.09 -14.45
C GLU A 132 -14.48 7.19 -14.79
N ASP A 133 -15.59 7.41 -14.11
CA ASP A 133 -16.86 6.72 -14.31
C ASP A 133 -18.06 7.69 -14.21
N GLU A 134 -19.28 7.14 -14.10
CA GLU A 134 -20.52 7.93 -14.00
C GLU A 134 -20.60 8.79 -12.73
N GLU A 135 -19.89 8.43 -11.66
CA GLU A 135 -19.85 9.14 -10.39
C GLU A 135 -18.74 10.19 -10.36
N GLY A 136 -17.72 10.02 -11.21
CA GLY A 136 -16.72 11.05 -11.53
C GLY A 136 -15.31 10.47 -11.63
N SER A 137 -14.32 11.36 -11.54
CA SER A 137 -12.92 10.94 -11.51
C SER A 137 -12.53 10.42 -10.13
N TRP A 138 -11.73 9.37 -10.08
CA TRP A 138 -11.30 8.71 -8.84
C TRP A 138 -9.82 8.34 -8.89
N ALA A 139 -9.24 8.15 -7.71
CA ALA A 139 -7.94 7.50 -7.52
C ALA A 139 -8.08 6.38 -6.48
N GLU A 140 -7.50 5.22 -6.73
CA GLU A 140 -7.59 4.06 -5.84
C GLU A 140 -6.21 3.49 -5.55
N LEU A 141 -5.89 3.30 -4.28
CA LEU A 141 -4.64 2.71 -3.84
C LEU A 141 -4.77 1.18 -3.80
N PHE A 142 -4.13 0.51 -4.76
CA PHE A 142 -4.04 -0.93 -4.81
C PHE A 142 -2.81 -1.45 -4.06
N PRO A 143 -2.91 -2.64 -3.43
CA PRO A 143 -4.09 -3.51 -3.34
C PRO A 143 -4.97 -3.22 -2.11
N ASP A 144 -4.66 -2.18 -1.33
CA ASP A 144 -5.40 -1.84 -0.09
C ASP A 144 -6.84 -1.36 -0.31
N ARG A 145 -7.20 -1.04 -1.57
CA ARG A 145 -8.54 -0.57 -2.00
C ARG A 145 -8.97 0.70 -1.28
N LEU A 146 -8.02 1.63 -1.06
CA LEU A 146 -8.34 2.95 -0.50
C LEU A 146 -8.78 3.86 -1.64
N PHE A 147 -10.04 4.29 -1.62
CA PHE A 147 -10.65 5.08 -2.68
C PHE A 147 -10.64 6.57 -2.33
N PHE A 148 -10.07 7.39 -3.22
CA PHE A 148 -9.95 8.83 -3.11
C PHE A 148 -10.77 9.49 -4.20
N SER A 149 -11.52 10.53 -3.84
CA SER A 149 -12.41 11.25 -4.74
C SER A 149 -12.43 12.75 -4.40
N PRO A 150 -13.11 13.59 -5.20
CA PRO A 150 -13.32 14.99 -4.85
C PRO A 150 -13.90 15.12 -3.43
N PRO A 151 -13.44 16.07 -2.60
CA PRO A 151 -12.73 17.30 -2.97
C PRO A 151 -11.21 17.16 -3.10
N TRP A 152 -10.64 15.95 -3.03
CA TRP A 152 -9.19 15.71 -3.00
C TRP A 152 -8.53 16.38 -1.79
N ASP A 153 -9.07 16.14 -0.59
CA ASP A 153 -8.53 16.63 0.68
C ASP A 153 -7.66 15.60 1.42
N GLY A 154 -7.47 14.42 0.82
CA GLY A 154 -6.67 13.32 1.35
C GLY A 154 -7.46 12.30 2.17
N SER A 155 -8.76 12.52 2.37
CA SER A 155 -9.67 11.50 2.90
C SER A 155 -9.88 10.37 1.89
N TYR A 156 -10.22 9.18 2.41
CA TYR A 156 -10.47 8.00 1.61
C TYR A 156 -11.61 7.15 2.19
N ASP A 157 -12.21 6.34 1.32
CA ASP A 157 -13.16 5.29 1.66
C ASP A 157 -12.53 3.90 1.46
N THR A 158 -13.11 2.86 2.09
CA THR A 158 -12.64 1.45 2.02
C THR A 158 -13.78 0.46 1.85
#